data_AF-A0A8I0GBA2-F1
#
_entry.id   AF-A0A8I0GBA2-F1
#
_cell.length_a   1.000
_cell.length_b   1.000
_cell.length_c   1.000
_cell.angle_alpha   90.00
_cell.angle_beta   90.00
_cell.angle_gamma   90.00
#
_symmetry.space_group_name_H-M   'P 1'
#
loop_
_entity.id
_entity.type
_entity.pdbx_description
1 polymer ?
#
loop_
_entity_poly.entity_id
_entity_poly.type
_entity_poly.pdbx_seq_one_letter_code
_entity_poly.pdbx_strand_id
1 'polypeptide(L)'
;MTTQLTGTPAKTLYGPAGWTRAIGAASLLLPGRIEATPSFARFDHLQADHARILLDRMPHAALADRQNEAPSVGHLLKAAIAHPDEIELAGYLIGPTRADERISLDMMAMRSPWSHFARTGDSEIDSFAKMPDFWLNLPYHCTRSQLWSRVVEYLDLGECGEPDEIEFFTPLTGTLGGWWMWWD
;
A
#
# COMPACT_ATOMS: atom_id res chain seq x y z
N MET A 1 -19.58 -20.51 -28.99
CA MET A 1 -18.57 -20.83 -27.96
C MET A 1 -19.20 -20.54 -26.62
N THR A 2 -19.46 -21.56 -25.82
CA THR A 2 -20.13 -21.43 -24.53
C THR A 2 -19.07 -21.11 -23.49
N THR A 3 -19.04 -19.87 -23.00
CA THR A 3 -18.21 -19.46 -21.88
C THR A 3 -18.60 -20.32 -20.67
N GLN A 4 -17.75 -21.26 -20.28
CA GLN A 4 -17.96 -21.96 -19.01
C GLN A 4 -17.85 -20.93 -17.89
N LEU A 5 -18.94 -20.76 -17.14
CA LEU A 5 -18.92 -20.14 -15.82
C LEU A 5 -18.00 -21.01 -14.96
N THR A 6 -16.74 -20.62 -14.81
CA THR A 6 -15.84 -21.24 -13.85
C THR A 6 -16.40 -20.98 -12.46
N GLY A 7 -16.95 -22.03 -11.83
CA GLY A 7 -17.45 -21.95 -10.47
C GLY A 7 -16.34 -21.51 -9.52
N THR A 8 -16.70 -20.77 -8.48
CA THR A 8 -15.80 -20.45 -7.37
C THR A 8 -15.21 -21.75 -6.80
N PRO A 9 -13.88 -21.87 -6.65
CA PRO A 9 -13.26 -23.07 -6.09
C PRO A 9 -13.68 -23.24 -4.62
N ALA A 10 -13.54 -24.44 -4.05
CA ALA A 10 -13.87 -24.64 -2.63
C ALA A 10 -12.85 -23.98 -1.68
N LYS A 11 -11.60 -23.82 -2.12
CA LYS A 11 -10.49 -23.27 -1.36
C LYS A 11 -9.59 -22.42 -2.26
N THR A 12 -9.02 -21.37 -1.70
CA THR A 12 -8.02 -20.48 -2.33
C THR A 12 -6.76 -20.41 -1.45
N LEU A 13 -5.78 -19.61 -1.87
CA LEU A 13 -4.47 -19.48 -1.22
C LEU A 13 -4.55 -19.25 0.30
N TYR A 14 -5.51 -18.44 0.77
CA TYR A 14 -5.59 -18.04 2.19
C TYR A 14 -6.78 -18.61 2.97
N GLY A 15 -7.50 -19.60 2.42
CA GLY A 15 -8.63 -20.22 3.12
C GLY A 15 -9.80 -20.55 2.19
N PRO A 16 -11.04 -20.57 2.70
CA PRO A 16 -12.23 -20.72 1.88
C PRO A 16 -12.28 -19.64 0.80
N ALA A 17 -12.66 -20.04 -0.42
CA ALA A 17 -12.84 -19.08 -1.50
C ALA A 17 -13.96 -18.09 -1.17
N GLY A 18 -13.87 -16.86 -1.68
CA GLY A 18 -14.89 -15.85 -1.47
C GLY A 18 -14.59 -14.86 -0.36
N TRP A 19 -13.43 -14.98 0.31
CA TRP A 19 -13.09 -14.07 1.41
C TRP A 19 -12.98 -12.62 0.94
N THR A 20 -12.47 -12.36 -0.26
CA THR A 20 -12.38 -10.99 -0.82
C THR A 20 -13.77 -10.38 -1.06
N ARG A 21 -14.74 -11.22 -1.44
CA ARG A 21 -16.15 -10.82 -1.54
C ARG A 21 -16.75 -10.59 -0.15
N ALA A 22 -16.48 -11.49 0.80
CA ALA A 22 -17.04 -11.43 2.15
C ALA A 22 -16.63 -10.16 2.91
N ILE A 23 -15.40 -9.67 2.70
CA ILE A 23 -14.92 -8.43 3.34
C ILE A 23 -15.33 -7.15 2.58
N GLY A 24 -15.95 -7.29 1.40
CA GLY A 24 -16.34 -6.16 0.55
C GLY A 24 -15.17 -5.50 -0.19
N ALA A 25 -14.12 -6.25 -0.53
CA ALA A 25 -12.86 -5.70 -1.07
C ALA A 25 -13.06 -4.83 -2.33
N ALA A 26 -13.95 -5.23 -3.24
CA ALA A 26 -14.20 -4.46 -4.46
C ALA A 26 -14.79 -3.07 -4.17
N SER A 27 -15.69 -2.95 -3.20
CA SER A 27 -16.27 -1.65 -2.82
C SER A 27 -15.26 -0.73 -2.15
N LEU A 28 -14.28 -1.29 -1.43
CA LEU A 28 -13.22 -0.54 -0.76
C LEU A 28 -12.13 -0.10 -1.74
N LEU A 29 -11.68 -1.00 -2.61
CA LEU A 29 -10.49 -0.82 -3.45
C LEU A 29 -10.80 -0.27 -4.84
N LEU A 30 -12.03 -0.43 -5.32
CA LEU A 30 -12.43 -0.07 -6.69
C LEU A 30 -13.66 0.85 -6.63
N PRO A 31 -13.54 2.04 -6.02
CA PRO A 31 -14.67 2.94 -5.85
C PRO A 31 -15.32 3.26 -7.21
N GLY A 32 -16.65 3.26 -7.25
CA GLY A 32 -17.43 3.48 -8.49
C GLY A 32 -17.63 2.23 -9.36
N ARG A 33 -17.01 1.09 -9.02
CA ARG A 33 -17.29 -0.17 -9.71
C ARG A 33 -18.62 -0.76 -9.25
N ILE A 34 -19.56 -0.91 -10.18
CA ILE A 34 -20.91 -1.43 -9.93
C ILE A 34 -20.93 -2.97 -9.93
N GLU A 35 -19.93 -3.60 -10.56
CA GLU A 35 -19.85 -5.05 -10.72
C GLU A 35 -19.36 -5.79 -9.46
N ALA A 36 -19.70 -7.08 -9.38
CA ALA A 36 -19.16 -8.00 -8.38
C ALA A 36 -17.61 -8.09 -8.44
N THR A 37 -16.99 -8.59 -7.35
CA THR A 37 -15.54 -8.75 -7.24
C THR A 37 -14.92 -9.34 -8.51
N PRO A 38 -13.99 -8.63 -9.19
CA PRO A 38 -13.44 -9.05 -10.47
C PRO A 38 -12.54 -10.27 -10.33
N SER A 39 -12.25 -10.95 -11.43
CA SER A 39 -11.16 -11.95 -11.45
C SER A 39 -9.79 -11.29 -11.23
N PHE A 40 -9.60 -10.07 -11.72
CA PHE A 40 -8.41 -9.24 -11.52
C PHE A 40 -8.75 -7.76 -11.70
N ALA A 41 -8.21 -6.89 -10.84
CA ALA A 41 -8.23 -5.45 -11.03
C ALA A 41 -7.07 -4.77 -10.27
N ARG A 42 -6.49 -3.72 -10.86
CA ARG A 42 -5.57 -2.81 -10.17
C ARG A 42 -6.36 -1.81 -9.33
N PHE A 43 -5.77 -1.38 -8.23
CA PHE A 43 -6.22 -0.24 -7.45
C PHE A 43 -5.02 0.63 -7.08
N ASP A 44 -5.29 1.90 -6.86
CA ASP A 44 -4.37 2.92 -6.40
C ASP A 44 -5.00 3.69 -5.23
N HIS A 45 -4.25 4.62 -4.64
CA HIS A 45 -4.76 5.57 -3.66
C HIS A 45 -5.41 4.93 -2.41
N LEU A 46 -4.90 3.79 -1.95
CA LEU A 46 -5.35 3.17 -0.70
C LEU A 46 -4.74 3.93 0.49
N GLN A 47 -5.62 4.59 1.25
CA GLN A 47 -5.28 5.44 2.39
C GLN A 47 -5.70 4.81 3.74
N ALA A 48 -5.28 5.43 4.83
CA ALA A 48 -5.42 4.95 6.21
C ALA A 48 -6.79 4.39 6.59
N ASP A 49 -7.89 5.03 6.15
CA ASP A 49 -9.24 4.60 6.51
C ASP A 49 -9.61 3.26 5.89
N HIS A 50 -9.32 3.08 4.60
CA HIS A 50 -9.50 1.78 3.95
C HIS A 50 -8.47 0.76 4.46
N ALA A 51 -7.24 1.20 4.76
CA ALA A 51 -6.21 0.32 5.31
C ALA A 51 -6.62 -0.29 6.65
N ARG A 52 -7.25 0.51 7.52
CA ARG A 52 -7.78 0.06 8.82
C ARG A 52 -8.88 -0.99 8.65
N ILE A 53 -9.77 -0.80 7.68
CA ILE A 53 -10.84 -1.76 7.38
C ILE A 53 -10.26 -3.08 6.87
N LEU A 54 -9.26 -3.03 5.98
CA LEU A 54 -8.61 -4.24 5.48
C LEU A 54 -7.83 -4.96 6.58
N LEU A 55 -7.07 -4.23 7.41
CA LEU A 55 -6.30 -4.81 8.51
C LEU A 55 -7.19 -5.58 9.50
N ASP A 56 -8.39 -5.07 9.76
CA ASP A 56 -9.39 -5.71 10.64
C ASP A 56 -10.04 -6.97 10.03
N ARG A 57 -10.28 -6.97 8.71
CA ARG A 57 -11.13 -7.98 8.06
C ARG A 57 -10.38 -9.05 7.28
N MET A 58 -9.15 -8.78 6.83
CA MET A 58 -8.40 -9.72 6.02
C MET A 58 -8.02 -10.98 6.82
N PRO A 59 -7.99 -12.17 6.18
CA PRO A 59 -7.45 -13.36 6.82
C PRO A 59 -6.01 -13.14 7.30
N HIS A 60 -5.67 -13.65 8.49
CA HIS A 60 -4.31 -13.53 9.03
C HIS A 60 -3.22 -14.04 8.08
N ALA A 61 -3.50 -15.13 7.34
CA ALA A 61 -2.57 -15.66 6.34
C ALA A 61 -2.34 -14.70 5.17
N ALA A 62 -3.37 -13.96 4.74
CA ALA A 62 -3.25 -12.94 3.69
C ALA A 62 -2.49 -11.69 4.19
N LEU A 63 -2.68 -11.33 5.47
CA LEU A 63 -1.94 -10.23 6.09
C LEU A 63 -0.45 -10.55 6.29
N ALA A 64 -0.12 -11.82 6.52
CA ALA A 64 1.25 -12.28 6.70
C ALA A 64 2.00 -12.49 5.37
N ASP A 65 1.29 -12.55 4.24
CA ASP A 65 1.89 -12.70 2.91
C ASP A 65 2.39 -11.35 2.37
N ARG A 66 3.14 -11.42 1.26
CA ARG A 66 3.79 -10.29 0.60
C ARG A 66 3.89 -10.47 -0.91
N GLN A 67 4.00 -9.35 -1.62
CA GLN A 67 4.40 -9.34 -3.02
C GLN A 67 5.91 -9.53 -3.10
N ASN A 68 6.39 -10.71 -3.51
CA ASN A 68 7.83 -11.01 -3.63
C ASN A 68 8.61 -10.58 -2.38
N GLU A 69 9.53 -9.62 -2.51
CA GLU A 69 10.38 -9.13 -1.42
C GLU A 69 9.77 -7.96 -0.63
N ALA A 70 8.53 -7.54 -0.94
CA ALA A 70 7.84 -6.47 -0.24
C ALA A 70 7.66 -6.75 1.26
N PRO A 71 7.42 -5.71 2.07
CA PRO A 71 6.88 -5.91 3.41
C PRO A 71 5.56 -6.68 3.35
N SER A 72 5.25 -7.38 4.45
CA SER A 72 3.94 -8.05 4.56
C SER A 72 2.80 -7.06 4.36
N VAL A 73 1.68 -7.54 3.81
CA VAL A 73 0.47 -6.71 3.66
C VAL A 73 0.09 -6.07 4.99
N GLY A 74 0.18 -6.82 6.09
CA GLY A 74 -0.09 -6.32 7.44
C GLY A 74 0.83 -5.16 7.86
N HIS A 75 2.12 -5.20 7.53
CA HIS A 75 3.04 -4.09 7.84
C HIS A 75 2.74 -2.86 6.99
N LEU A 76 2.50 -3.02 5.68
CA LEU A 76 2.15 -1.89 4.81
C LEU A 76 0.85 -1.21 5.28
N LEU A 77 -0.19 -1.98 5.60
CA LEU A 77 -1.45 -1.42 6.11
C LEU A 77 -1.24 -0.69 7.45
N LYS A 78 -0.41 -1.21 8.36
CA LYS A 78 -0.06 -0.53 9.62
C LYS A 78 0.69 0.77 9.37
N ALA A 79 1.64 0.79 8.44
CA ALA A 79 2.37 2.00 8.05
C ALA A 79 1.40 3.07 7.51
N ALA A 80 0.47 2.69 6.62
CA ALA A 80 -0.56 3.61 6.13
C ALA A 80 -1.46 4.18 7.25
N ILE A 81 -1.78 3.38 8.26
CA ILE A 81 -2.59 3.81 9.41
C ILE A 81 -1.81 4.76 10.33
N ALA A 82 -0.53 4.47 10.58
CA ALA A 82 0.32 5.28 11.45
C ALA A 82 0.73 6.60 10.79
N HIS A 83 0.77 6.65 9.47
CA HIS A 83 1.22 7.80 8.68
C HIS A 83 0.18 8.22 7.61
N PRO A 84 -1.02 8.66 8.01
CA PRO A 84 -2.19 8.81 7.11
C PRO A 84 -2.02 9.86 6.00
N ASP A 85 -1.17 10.86 6.20
CA ASP A 85 -0.88 11.93 5.22
C ASP A 85 0.40 11.68 4.41
N GLU A 86 1.16 10.68 4.81
CA GLU A 86 2.48 10.38 4.28
C GLU A 86 2.44 9.16 3.35
N ILE A 87 1.71 8.11 3.76
CA ILE A 87 1.75 6.81 3.11
C ILE A 87 0.46 6.55 2.35
N GLU A 88 0.64 6.17 1.10
CA GLU A 88 -0.43 5.72 0.21
C GLU A 88 0.00 4.43 -0.46
N LEU A 89 -0.92 3.48 -0.59
CA LEU A 89 -0.62 2.15 -1.10
C LEU A 89 -1.36 1.89 -2.41
N ALA A 90 -0.78 1.05 -3.26
CA ALA A 90 -1.42 0.55 -4.46
C ALA A 90 -1.10 -0.92 -4.67
N GLY A 91 -1.87 -1.55 -5.56
CA GLY A 91 -1.75 -2.98 -5.78
C GLY A 91 -2.83 -3.54 -6.65
N TYR A 92 -3.16 -4.80 -6.41
CA TYR A 92 -4.17 -5.50 -7.18
C TYR A 92 -5.02 -6.45 -6.34
N LEU A 93 -6.26 -6.60 -6.78
CA LEU A 93 -7.26 -7.50 -6.24
C LEU A 93 -7.48 -8.66 -7.20
N ILE A 94 -7.37 -9.87 -6.70
CA ILE A 94 -7.75 -11.12 -7.36
C ILE A 94 -8.96 -11.68 -6.63
N GLY A 95 -10.10 -11.74 -7.32
CA GLY A 95 -11.35 -12.21 -6.72
C GLY A 95 -11.52 -13.73 -6.69
N PRO A 96 -12.68 -14.19 -6.22
CA PRO A 96 -12.87 -15.57 -5.79
C PRO A 96 -13.08 -16.57 -6.92
N THR A 97 -13.02 -16.18 -8.19
CA THR A 97 -13.08 -17.14 -9.31
C THR A 97 -11.72 -17.78 -9.60
N ARG A 98 -10.67 -17.36 -8.88
CA ARG A 98 -9.30 -17.85 -9.05
C ARG A 98 -8.79 -18.52 -7.79
N ALA A 99 -7.97 -19.56 -7.98
CA ALA A 99 -7.35 -20.29 -6.87
C ALA A 99 -6.38 -19.42 -6.05
N ASP A 100 -5.81 -18.40 -6.68
CA ASP A 100 -4.90 -17.43 -6.09
C ASP A 100 -5.58 -16.13 -5.64
N GLU A 101 -6.85 -16.21 -5.22
CA GLU A 101 -7.62 -15.10 -4.62
C GLU A 101 -6.80 -14.35 -3.56
N ARG A 102 -6.51 -13.08 -3.82
CA ARG A 102 -5.61 -12.25 -2.99
C ARG A 102 -5.89 -10.75 -3.13
N ILE A 103 -5.48 -10.02 -2.11
CA ILE A 103 -5.15 -8.60 -2.23
C ILE A 103 -3.63 -8.55 -2.10
N SER A 104 -2.95 -8.01 -3.10
CA SER A 104 -1.50 -7.80 -3.05
C SER A 104 -1.21 -6.31 -3.09
N LEU A 105 -0.20 -5.89 -2.34
CA LEU A 105 0.31 -4.53 -2.35
C LEU A 105 1.69 -4.58 -2.97
N ASP A 106 1.84 -3.93 -4.12
CA ASP A 106 3.09 -3.93 -4.89
C ASP A 106 3.68 -2.55 -5.04
N MET A 107 3.04 -1.53 -4.46
CA MET A 107 3.56 -0.18 -4.47
C MET A 107 3.18 0.61 -3.22
N MET A 108 4.12 1.44 -2.79
CA MET A 108 3.97 2.41 -1.73
C MET A 108 4.48 3.78 -2.20
N ALA A 109 3.68 4.83 -1.99
CA ALA A 109 4.14 6.20 -2.06
C ALA A 109 4.36 6.74 -0.65
N MET A 110 5.54 7.31 -0.43
CA MET A 110 5.87 8.04 0.79
C MET A 110 6.05 9.52 0.45
N ARG A 111 5.05 10.33 0.79
CA ARG A 111 5.01 11.77 0.58
C ARG A 111 5.73 12.47 1.71
N SER A 112 6.56 13.44 1.39
CA SER A 112 7.15 14.29 2.42
C SER A 112 6.06 15.03 3.22
N PRO A 113 6.22 15.22 4.55
CA PRO A 113 5.33 16.03 5.38
C PRO A 113 5.06 17.44 4.83
N TRP A 114 6.01 18.04 4.10
CA TRP A 114 5.79 19.34 3.44
C TRP A 114 4.72 19.29 2.33
N SER A 115 4.45 18.12 1.76
CA SER A 115 3.36 17.91 0.80
C SER A 115 1.98 18.11 1.44
N HIS A 116 1.84 17.77 2.73
CA HIS A 116 0.60 18.04 3.48
C HIS A 116 0.40 19.54 3.65
N PHE A 117 1.43 20.26 4.10
CA PHE A 117 1.39 21.72 4.26
C PHE A 117 0.96 22.41 2.98
N ALA A 118 1.60 22.11 1.84
CA ALA A 118 1.26 22.77 0.59
C ALA A 118 -0.14 22.44 0.06
N ARG A 119 -0.70 21.28 0.41
CA ARG A 119 -2.06 20.89 0.00
C ARG A 119 -3.14 21.55 0.87
N THR A 120 -2.89 21.66 2.17
CA THR A 120 -3.92 22.06 3.15
C THR A 120 -3.79 23.51 3.60
N GLY A 121 -2.61 24.13 3.45
CA GLY A 121 -2.28 25.42 4.03
C GLY A 121 -2.16 25.38 5.56
N ASP A 122 -2.17 24.19 6.17
CA ASP A 122 -2.07 24.02 7.62
C ASP A 122 -0.61 24.22 8.08
N SER A 123 -0.34 25.41 8.59
CA SER A 123 0.98 25.82 9.07
C SER A 123 1.39 25.18 10.39
N GLU A 124 0.54 24.38 11.05
CA GLU A 124 0.95 23.68 12.27
C GLU A 124 2.05 22.63 12.02
N ILE A 125 2.13 22.07 10.80
CA ILE A 125 3.17 21.14 10.34
C ILE A 125 4.38 21.89 9.76
N ASP A 126 4.30 23.21 9.58
CA ASP A 126 5.33 24.06 8.95
C ASP A 126 6.46 24.48 9.92
N SER A 127 6.68 23.70 10.99
CA SER A 127 7.83 23.90 11.85
C SER A 127 8.75 22.69 11.80
N PHE A 128 10.03 22.93 11.52
CA PHE A 128 11.11 21.93 11.63
C PHE A 128 11.06 21.16 12.96
N ALA A 129 10.53 21.78 14.03
CA ALA A 129 10.39 21.19 15.35
C ALA A 129 9.42 19.99 15.43
N LYS A 130 8.48 19.87 14.49
CA LYS A 130 7.54 18.73 14.43
C LYS A 130 7.91 17.71 13.36
N MET A 131 8.99 17.94 12.62
CA MET A 131 9.34 17.05 11.52
C MET A 131 10.04 15.79 12.04
N PRO A 132 9.66 14.59 11.55
CA PRO A 132 10.32 13.37 11.98
C PRO A 132 11.82 13.37 11.68
N ASP A 133 12.61 12.78 12.58
CA ASP A 133 14.07 12.68 12.46
C ASP A 133 14.51 12.07 11.13
N PHE A 134 13.70 11.14 10.58
CA PHE A 134 13.89 10.56 9.25
C PHE A 134 14.06 11.65 8.18
N TRP A 135 13.14 12.61 8.12
CA TRP A 135 13.12 13.67 7.12
C TRP A 135 14.16 14.76 7.39
N LEU A 136 14.46 15.05 8.67
CA LEU A 136 15.48 16.04 9.04
C LEU A 136 16.90 15.57 8.72
N ASN A 137 17.15 14.26 8.87
CA ASN A 137 18.49 13.70 8.78
C ASN A 137 18.69 12.84 7.53
N LEU A 138 17.80 12.95 6.52
CA LEU A 138 17.97 12.25 5.26
C LEU A 138 19.24 12.78 4.55
N PRO A 139 20.21 11.93 4.17
CA PRO A 139 21.42 12.40 3.53
C PRO A 139 21.08 13.04 2.18
N TYR A 140 21.71 14.18 1.87
CA TYR A 140 21.57 14.84 0.56
C TYR A 140 21.99 13.92 -0.61
N HIS A 141 22.93 13.01 -0.34
CA HIS A 141 23.32 11.91 -1.22
C HIS A 141 23.08 10.58 -0.50
N CYS A 142 21.85 10.08 -0.54
CA CYS A 142 21.49 8.78 0.01
C CYS A 142 21.55 7.73 -1.11
N THR A 143 22.25 6.60 -0.89
CA THR A 143 22.09 5.48 -1.83
C THR A 143 20.70 4.86 -1.67
N ARG A 144 20.27 4.14 -2.71
CA ARG A 144 19.00 3.43 -2.71
C ARG A 144 18.81 2.52 -1.48
N SER A 145 19.81 1.70 -1.16
CA SER A 145 19.76 0.80 0.00
C SER A 145 19.83 1.51 1.35
N GLN A 146 20.54 2.64 1.44
CA GLN A 146 20.54 3.46 2.65
C GLN A 146 19.17 4.11 2.89
N LEU A 147 18.55 4.62 1.82
CA LEU A 147 17.20 5.18 1.88
C LEU A 147 16.22 4.11 2.32
N TRP A 148 16.25 2.94 1.67
CA TRP A 148 15.35 1.84 2.01
C TRP A 148 15.53 1.37 3.45
N SER A 149 16.77 1.16 3.91
CA SER A 149 17.03 0.74 5.30
C SER A 149 16.41 1.70 6.32
N ARG A 150 16.46 3.01 6.05
CA ARG A 150 15.85 4.02 6.92
C ARG A 150 14.33 4.06 6.81
N VAL A 151 13.77 3.78 5.64
CA VAL A 151 12.31 3.68 5.45
C VAL A 151 11.76 2.49 6.23
N VAL A 152 12.44 1.34 6.19
CA VAL A 152 12.06 0.14 6.95
C VAL A 152 12.02 0.42 8.45
N GLU A 153 13.04 1.11 8.98
CA GLU A 153 13.09 1.51 10.39
C GLU A 153 12.00 2.54 10.73
N TYR A 154 11.85 3.58 9.92
CA TYR A 154 10.92 4.66 10.17
C TYR A 154 9.45 4.21 10.15
N LEU A 155 9.08 3.31 9.23
CA LEU A 155 7.72 2.82 9.05
C LEU A 155 7.43 1.49 9.75
N ASP A 156 8.41 0.91 10.46
CA ASP A 156 8.31 -0.40 11.12
C ASP A 156 7.82 -1.52 10.16
N LEU A 157 8.50 -1.66 9.01
CA LEU A 157 8.06 -2.57 7.93
C LEU A 157 8.39 -4.05 8.19
N GLY A 158 9.09 -4.34 9.29
CA GLY A 158 9.56 -5.68 9.62
C GLY A 158 10.62 -6.21 8.64
N GLU A 159 10.73 -7.53 8.55
CA GLU A 159 11.69 -8.19 7.65
C GLU A 159 11.19 -8.21 6.20
N CYS A 160 11.87 -7.49 5.32
CA CYS A 160 11.56 -7.37 3.90
C CYS A 160 12.81 -7.02 3.07
N GLY A 161 12.78 -7.32 1.77
CA GLY A 161 13.80 -6.91 0.83
C GLY A 161 13.57 -5.50 0.30
N GLU A 162 14.59 -5.00 -0.41
CA GLU A 162 14.52 -3.71 -1.10
C GLU A 162 13.48 -3.76 -2.23
N PRO A 163 12.75 -2.66 -2.52
CA PRO A 163 11.98 -2.53 -3.75
C PRO A 163 12.82 -2.91 -4.99
N ASP A 164 12.16 -3.08 -6.13
CA ASP A 164 12.81 -3.16 -7.45
C ASP A 164 13.01 -1.76 -8.04
N GLU A 165 12.09 -0.84 -7.72
CA GLU A 165 12.16 0.58 -8.12
C GLU A 165 11.97 1.50 -6.91
N ILE A 166 12.82 2.52 -6.80
CA ILE A 166 12.67 3.64 -5.87
C ILE A 166 12.86 4.92 -6.67
N GLU A 167 11.77 5.63 -6.91
CA GLU A 167 11.77 6.83 -7.74
C GLU A 167 11.33 8.04 -6.93
N PHE A 168 12.05 9.15 -7.10
CA PHE A 168 11.65 10.42 -6.51
C PHE A 168 10.58 11.07 -7.39
N PHE A 169 9.42 11.44 -6.82
CA PHE A 169 8.43 12.24 -7.54
C PHE A 169 8.34 13.64 -6.95
N THR A 170 8.30 14.64 -7.83
CA THR A 170 8.04 16.04 -7.47
C THR A 170 6.72 16.49 -8.11
N PRO A 171 5.77 17.08 -7.35
CA PRO A 171 4.72 17.87 -7.98
C PRO A 171 5.24 19.24 -8.48
N LEU A 172 6.31 19.78 -7.87
CA LEU A 172 6.93 21.07 -8.24
C LEU A 172 8.39 21.14 -7.75
N THR A 173 9.25 21.79 -8.54
CA THR A 173 10.66 22.07 -8.24
C THR A 173 10.84 22.79 -6.89
N GLY A 174 11.27 22.08 -5.85
CA GLY A 174 11.98 22.69 -4.73
C GLY A 174 11.62 22.24 -3.31
N THR A 175 10.40 21.75 -3.04
CA THR A 175 10.00 21.44 -1.65
C THR A 175 8.81 20.48 -1.51
N LEU A 176 8.24 20.03 -2.63
CA LEU A 176 7.10 19.10 -2.67
C LEU A 176 7.57 17.83 -3.35
N GLY A 177 7.46 16.70 -2.67
CA GLY A 177 7.92 15.45 -3.25
C GLY A 177 7.83 14.28 -2.29
N GLY A 178 8.38 13.16 -2.73
CA GLY A 178 8.33 11.90 -2.02
C GLY A 178 8.98 10.81 -2.84
N TRP A 179 8.81 9.58 -2.38
CA TRP A 179 9.34 8.39 -3.02
C TRP A 179 8.20 7.47 -3.43
N TRP A 180 8.20 7.02 -4.67
CA TRP A 180 7.47 5.82 -5.08
C TRP A 180 8.40 4.63 -4.91
N MET A 181 7.87 3.55 -4.36
CA MET A 181 8.57 2.28 -4.16
C MET A 181 7.70 1.17 -4.74
N TRP A 182 8.28 0.36 -5.63
CA TRP A 182 7.55 -0.71 -6.32
C TRP A 182 8.32 -2.04 -6.27
N TRP A 183 7.57 -3.13 -6.18
CA TRP A 183 8.04 -4.50 -6.20
C TRP A 183 7.37 -5.25 -7.37
N ASP A 184 8.13 -6.03 -8.14
CA ASP A 184 7.58 -6.93 -9.18
C ASP A 184 6.83 -8.12 -8.55
#